data_AF-J9FZT4-F1
#
_entry.id   AF-J9FZT4-F1
#
_cell.length_a   1.000
_cell.length_b   1.000
_cell.length_c   1.000
_cell.angle_alpha   90.00
_cell.angle_beta   90.00
_cell.angle_gamma   90.00
#
_symmetry.space_group_name_H-M   'P 1'
#
loop_
_entity.id
_entity.type
_entity.pdbx_description
1 polymer ?
#
loop_
_entity_poly.entity_id
_entity_poly.type
_entity_poly.pdbx_seq_one_letter_code
_entity_poly.pdbx_strand_id
1 'polypeptide(L)' 'MNINTELLKADSASIQKAAELLKNGSIVAIPTETVYGIAASAF' A
#
# COMPACT_ATOMS: atom_id res chain seq x y z
N MET A 1 1.00 -21.45 -3.47
CA MET A 1 0.03 -20.35 -3.23
C MET A 1 0.48 -19.18 -4.10
N ASN A 2 -0.33 -18.76 -5.07
CA ASN A 2 0.06 -17.66 -5.96
C ASN A 2 -0.48 -16.35 -5.37
N ILE A 3 0.39 -15.57 -4.72
CA ILE A 3 0.01 -14.25 -4.20
C ILE A 3 0.19 -13.26 -5.35
N ASN A 4 -0.90 -12.66 -5.81
CA ASN A 4 -0.89 -11.63 -6.84
C ASN A 4 -0.96 -10.26 -6.16
N THR A 5 0.06 -9.44 -6.37
CA THR A 5 0.16 -8.09 -5.80
C THR A 5 0.10 -7.09 -6.93
N GLU A 6 -0.80 -6.11 -6.82
CA GLU A 6 -0.88 -5.00 -7.77
C GLU A 6 0.29 -4.04 -7.53
N LEU A 7 1.09 -3.78 -8.58
CA LEU A 7 2.21 -2.85 -8.52
C LEU A 7 1.83 -1.55 -9.24
N LEU A 8 1.85 -0.45 -8.49
CA LEU A 8 1.53 0.88 -8.98
C LEU A 8 2.69 1.84 -8.74
N LYS A 9 2.78 2.91 -9.53
CA LYS A 9 3.71 4.01 -9.25
C LYS A 9 3.18 4.82 -8.08
N ALA A 10 4.07 5.47 -7.34
CA ALA A 10 3.69 6.37 -6.24
C ALA A 10 3.20 7.74 -6.76
N ASP A 11 2.20 7.73 -7.63
CA ASP A 11 1.50 8.92 -8.10
C ASP A 11 0.27 9.25 -7.23
N SER A 12 -0.31 10.43 -7.41
CA SER A 12 -1.42 10.92 -6.57
C SER A 12 -2.64 9.99 -6.58
N ALA A 13 -2.99 9.38 -7.71
CA ALA A 13 -4.15 8.49 -7.82
C ALA A 13 -3.87 7.17 -7.07
N SER A 14 -2.68 6.62 -7.26
CA SER A 14 -2.23 5.41 -6.57
C SER A 14 -2.13 5.59 -5.05
N ILE A 15 -1.68 6.77 -4.58
CA ILE A 15 -1.66 7.12 -3.16
C ILE A 15 -3.08 7.20 -2.58
N GLN A 16 -4.02 7.80 -3.31
CA GLN A 16 -5.41 7.87 -2.88
C GLN A 16 -6.03 6.48 -2.75
N LYS A 17 -5.80 5.60 -3.74
CA LYS A 17 -6.21 4.19 -3.70
C LYS A 17 -5.58 3.45 -2.52
N ALA A 18 -4.29 3.63 -2.27
CA ALA A 18 -3.60 3.03 -1.12
C ALA A 18 -4.24 3.46 0.22
N ALA A 19 -4.62 4.75 0.35
CA ALA A 19 -5.30 5.24 1.54
C ALA A 19 -6.68 4.60 1.74
N GLU A 20 -7.47 4.42 0.67
CA GLU A 20 -8.75 3.70 0.73
C GLU A 20 -8.58 2.23 1.12
N LEU A 21 -7.58 1.55 0.55
CA LEU A 21 -7.24 0.17 0.89
C LEU A 21 -6.89 0.02 2.38
N LEU A 22 -6.05 0.91 2.91
CA LEU A 22 -5.67 0.90 4.34
C LEU A 22 -6.89 1.13 5.25
N LYS A 23 -7.78 2.07 4.91
CA LYS A 23 -9.04 2.31 5.65
C LYS A 23 -9.96 1.08 5.66
N ASN A 24 -9.94 0.29 4.59
CA ASN A 24 -10.72 -0.94 4.47
C ASN A 24 -10.01 -2.16 5.10
N GLY A 25 -8.91 -1.97 5.84
CA GLY A 25 -8.19 -3.05 6.51
C GLY A 25 -7.29 -3.88 5.60
N SER A 26 -7.00 -3.43 4.38
CA SER A 26 -6.04 -4.08 3.48
C SER A 26 -4.60 -3.73 3.85
N ILE A 27 -3.64 -4.51 3.32
CA ILE A 27 -2.21 -4.30 3.52
C ILE A 27 -1.59 -3.69 2.26
N VAL A 28 -0.73 -2.68 2.44
CA VAL A 28 -0.07 -1.98 1.34
C VAL A 28 1.43 -1.87 1.58
N ALA A 29 2.24 -2.20 0.58
CA ALA A 29 3.68 -1.92 0.61
C ALA A 29 3.96 -0.48 0.15
N ILE A 30 4.69 0.30 0.95
CA ILE A 30 4.98 1.72 0.69
C ILE A 30 6.49 1.91 0.60
N PRO A 31 7.02 2.55 -0.47
CA PRO A 31 8.44 2.87 -0.56
C PRO A 31 8.81 3.97 0.44
N THR A 32 9.97 3.86 1.06
CA THR A 32 10.61 4.95 1.82
C THR A 32 12.04 5.14 1.32
N GLU A 33 12.75 6.16 1.83
CA GLU A 33 14.16 6.38 1.50
C GLU A 33 15.05 5.19 1.90
N THR A 34 14.76 4.53 3.03
CA THR A 34 15.60 3.46 3.56
C THR A 34 15.14 2.06 3.16
N VAL A 35 13.84 1.75 3.33
CA VAL A 35 13.27 0.41 3.12
C VAL A 35 11.82 0.46 2.67
N TYR A 36 11.27 -0.65 2.19
CA TYR A 36 9.82 -0.77 2.02
C TYR A 36 9.14 -1.03 3.37
N GLY A 37 8.11 -0.24 3.67
CA GLY A 37 7.22 -0.46 4.81
C GLY A 37 6.00 -1.29 4.40
N ILE A 38 5.57 -2.21 5.27
CA ILE A 38 4.29 -2.92 5.12
C ILE A 38 3.28 -2.22 6.03
N ALA A 39 2.35 -1.48 5.43
CA ALA A 39 1.37 -0.66 6.13
C ALA A 39 0.02 -1.38 6.27
N ALA A 40 -0.62 -1.17 7.42
CA ALA A 40 -1.99 -1.55 7.74
C ALA A 40 -2.61 -0.45 8.62
N SER A 41 -3.93 -0.42 8.79
CA SER A 41 -4.58 0.47 9.78
C SER A 41 -4.06 0.14 11.18
N ALA A 42 -3.67 1.17 11.94
CA ALA A 42 -3.25 1.05 13.34
C ALA A 42 -4.42 1.16 14.33
N PHE A 43 -5.63 1.44 13.83
CA PHE A 43 -6.87 1.63 14.58
C PHE A 43 -7.91 0.62 14.12
#